data_AF-A0A920UGD7-F1
#
_entry.id   AF-A0A920UGD7-F1
#
_cell.length_a   1.000
_cell.length_b   1.000
_cell.length_c   1.000
_cell.angle_alpha   90.00
_cell.angle_beta   90.00
_cell.angle_gamma   90.00
#
_symmetry.space_group_name_H-M   'P 1'
#
loop_
_entity.id
_entity.type
_entity.pdbx_description
1 polymer ?
#
loop_
_entity_poly.entity_id
_entity_poly.type
_entity_poly.pdbx_seq_one_letter_code
_entity_poly.pdbx_strand_id
1 'polypeptide(L)' 'MIPEKKVEVFIDNELWNAETILCHPLVNTSTLAVPRDGIKQFLERTGHALRLIEVPVK' A
#
# COMPACT_ATOMS: atom_id res chain seq x y z
N MET A 1 0.36 -24.35 7.29
CA MET A 1 1.43 -23.52 6.70
C MET A 1 1.19 -22.09 7.16
N ILE A 2 2.08 -21.50 7.97
CA ILE A 2 1.99 -20.08 8.32
C ILE A 2 2.53 -19.31 7.10
N PRO A 3 1.82 -18.32 6.55
CA PRO A 3 2.33 -17.54 5.43
C PRO A 3 3.67 -16.90 5.79
N GLU A 4 4.69 -17.17 4.99
CA GLU A 4 6.01 -16.56 5.15
C GLU A 4 5.91 -15.11 4.68
N LYS A 5 5.86 -14.16 5.62
CA LYS A 5 5.80 -12.71 5.37
C LYS A 5 7.12 -12.18 4.82
N LYS A 6 7.49 -12.59 3.60
CA LYS A 6 8.79 -12.29 2.97
C LYS A 6 8.88 -10.90 2.34
N VAL A 7 7.81 -10.11 2.40
CA VAL A 7 7.72 -8.80 1.75
C VAL A 7 7.59 -7.72 2.80
N GLU A 8 8.46 -6.71 2.71
CA GLU A 8 8.36 -5.46 3.47
C GLU A 8 7.65 -4.40 2.62
N VAL A 9 6.76 -3.63 3.25
CA VAL A 9 5.97 -2.61 2.55
C VAL A 9 6.49 -1.22 2.90
N PHE A 10 6.95 -0.51 1.87
CA PHE A 10 7.34 0.89 1.94
C PHE A 10 6.40 1.71 1.07
N ILE A 11 5.93 2.86 1.57
CA ILE A 11 5.12 3.81 0.79
C ILE A 11 5.76 5.19 0.88
N ASP A 12 5.78 5.88 -0.25
CA ASP A 12 6.22 7.27 -0.34
C ASP A 12 5.33 8.19 0.51
N ASN A 13 5.95 9.09 1.28
CA ASN A 13 5.27 10.11 2.06
C ASN A 13 4.32 10.95 1.23
N GLU A 14 4.71 11.34 0.01
CA GLU A 14 3.86 12.13 -0.88
C GLU A 14 2.58 11.36 -1.23
N LEU A 15 2.72 10.09 -1.63
CA LEU A 15 1.59 9.21 -1.92
C LEU A 15 0.70 8.98 -0.68
N TRP A 16 1.30 8.84 0.50
CA TRP A 16 0.55 8.59 1.75
C TRP A 16 -0.24 9.81 2.24
N ASN A 17 0.10 11.02 1.77
CA ASN A 17 -0.66 12.22 2.07
C ASN A 17 -1.95 12.34 1.24
N ALA A 18 -2.11 11.54 0.19
CA ALA A 18 -3.36 11.48 -0.57
C ALA A 18 -4.51 10.87 0.24
N GLU A 19 -5.71 11.41 0.07
CA GLU A 19 -6.93 10.87 0.69
C GLU A 19 -7.29 9.48 0.15
N THR A 20 -7.08 9.29 -1.16
CA THR A 20 -7.37 8.05 -1.89
C THR A 20 -6.16 7.63 -2.69
N ILE A 21 -5.82 6.35 -2.60
CA ILE A 21 -4.75 5.70 -3.35
C ILE A 21 -5.39 4.87 -4.46
N LEU A 22 -4.87 5.04 -5.68
CA LEU A 22 -5.30 4.26 -6.84
C LEU A 22 -4.35 3.09 -7.04
N CYS A 23 -4.89 1.88 -7.21
CA CYS A 23 -4.09 0.69 -7.46
C CYS A 23 -4.83 -0.31 -8.36
N HIS A 24 -4.08 -1.23 -8.97
CA HIS A 24 -4.66 -2.31 -9.77
C HIS A 24 -5.11 -3.45 -8.86
N PRO A 25 -6.36 -3.93 -8.97
CA PRO A 25 -6.87 -5.05 -8.16
C PRO A 25 -6.40 -6.39 -8.73
N LEU A 26 -5.08 -6.58 -8.79
CA LEU A 26 -4.40 -7.76 -9.36
C LEU A 26 -4.58 -7.96 -10.88
N VAL A 27 -5.19 -7.00 -11.56
CA VAL A 27 -5.33 -6.94 -13.03
C VAL A 27 -5.18 -5.48 -13.49
N ASN A 28 -4.42 -5.25 -14.56
CA ASN A 28 -4.09 -3.90 -15.03
C ASN A 28 -5.17 -3.24 -15.91
N THR A 29 -6.25 -3.94 -16.22
CA THR A 29 -7.39 -3.41 -17.00
C THR A 29 -8.43 -2.69 -16.15
N SER A 30 -8.21 -2.59 -14.84
CA SER A 30 -9.05 -1.82 -13.92
C SER A 30 -8.22 -1.07 -12.89
N THR A 31 -8.81 -0.02 -12.32
CA THR A 31 -8.20 0.79 -11.25
C THR A 31 -9.18 0.84 -10.09
N LEU A 32 -8.70 0.46 -8.92
CA LEU A 32 -9.44 0.52 -7.66
C LEU A 32 -9.04 1.80 -6.92
N ALA A 33 -10.03 2.58 -6.51
CA ALA A 33 -9.87 3.69 -5.60
C ALA A 33 -10.03 3.20 -4.16
N VAL A 34 -8.97 3.30 -3.36
CA VAL A 34 -8.97 2.88 -1.97
C VAL A 34 -8.65 4.07 -1.08
N PRO A 35 -9.56 4.49 -0.18
CA PRO A 35 -9.24 5.47 0.84
C PRO A 35 -8.00 5.03 1.63
N ARG A 36 -7.16 5.96 2.05
CA ARG A 36 -5.92 5.66 2.78
C ARG A 36 -6.12 4.73 3.98
N ASP A 37 -7.19 4.94 4.74
CA ASP A 37 -7.53 4.09 5.89
C ASP A 37 -7.89 2.66 5.47
N GLY A 38 -8.42 2.47 4.27
CA GLY A 38 -8.64 1.16 3.67
C GLY A 38 -7.33 0.45 3.34
N ILE A 39 -6.33 1.17 2.83
CA ILE A 39 -4.98 0.61 2.62
C ILE A 39 -4.35 0.20 3.95
N LYS A 40 -4.45 1.04 4.98
CA LYS A 40 -3.96 0.72 6.33
C LYS A 40 -4.59 -0.57 6.87
N GLN A 41 -5.93 -0.67 6.81
CA GLN A 41 -6.66 -1.87 7.25
C GLN A 41 -6.26 -3.11 6.43
N PHE A 42 -6.10 -2.97 5.12
CA PHE A 42 -5.67 -4.07 4.25
C PHE A 42 -4.28 -4.61 4.65
N LEU A 43 -3.31 -3.72 4.89
CA LEU A 43 -1.97 -4.12 5.30
C LEU A 43 -1.98 -4.79 6.69
N GLU A 44 -2.73 -4.26 7.65
CA GLU A 44 -2.90 -4.87 8.97
C GLU A 44 -3.51 -6.28 8.90
N ARG A 45 -4.57 -6.46 8.10
CA ARG A 45 -5.27 -7.74 7.92
C ARG A 45 -4.41 -8.79 7.21
N THR A 46 -3.55 -8.36 6.29
CA THR A 46 -2.60 -9.24 5.61
C THR A 46 -1.31 -9.45 6.40
N GLY A 47 -1.15 -8.73 7.53
CA GLY A 47 -0.04 -8.89 8.44
C GLY A 47 1.25 -8.20 8.01
N HIS A 48 1.15 -7.19 7.14
CA HIS A 48 2.27 -6.38 6.65
C HIS A 48 2.38 -5.07 7.42
N ALA A 49 3.56 -4.77 7.94
CA ALA A 49 3.85 -3.46 8.55
C ALA A 49 4.17 -2.45 7.45
N LEU A 50 3.62 -1.25 7.57
CA LEU A 50 3.88 -0.13 6.68
C LEU A 50 5.06 0.71 7.21
N ARG A 51 6.02 1.01 6.33
CA ARG A 51 7.07 2.03 6.58
C ARG A 51 6.91 3.17 5.58
N LEU A 52 6.79 4.39 6.08
CA LEU A 52 6.79 5.57 5.23
C LEU A 52 8.22 6.00 4.94
N ILE A 53 8.49 6.35 3.68
CA ILE A 53 9.80 6.82 3.22
C ILE A 53 9.65 8.07 2.38
N GLU A 54 10.68 8.90 2.36
CA GLU A 54 10.81 9.97 1.39
C GLU A 54 11.56 9.42 0.18
N VAL A 55 10.89 9.38 -0.98
CA VAL A 55 11.51 8.91 -2.22
C VAL A 55 12.13 10.11 -2.94
N PRO A 56 13.43 10.07 -3.29
CA PRO A 56 14.07 11.21 -3.95
C PRO A 56 13.47 11.44 -5.34
N VAL A 57 13.10 12.68 -5.62
CA VAL A 57 12.74 13.16 -6.96
C VAL A 57 14.00 13.31 -7.82
N LYS A 58 13.90 12.89 -9.08
CA LYS A 58 14.98 13.00 -10.07
C LYS A 58 15.05 14.39 -10.69
#